data_AF-A0A815FBT9-F1
#
_entry.id   AF-A0A815FBT9-F1
#
_cell.length_a   1.000
_cell.length_b   1.000
_cell.length_c   1.000
_cell.angle_alpha   90.00
_cell.angle_beta   90.00
_cell.angle_gamma   90.00
#
_symmetry.space_group_name_H-M   'P 1'
#
loop_
_entity.id
_entity.type
_entity.pdbx_description
1 polymer ?
#
loop_
_entity_poly.entity_id
_entity_poly.type
_entity_poly.pdbx_seq_one_letter_code
_entity_poly.pdbx_strand_id
1 'polypeptide(L)'
;MIEFLSLSNVSLWSSRDPRWGRIAEGSGEDAYLGSQIAKVMVKGYQGNDLAKNNTIMACVKHFALYGAVEGGREYNTVDMSRIRMYQDYLPPYHAAVDAGVG
;
A
#
# COMPACT_ATOMS: atom_id res chain seq x y z
N MET A 1 -19.14 3.16 9.70
CA MET A 1 -19.35 1.74 9.34
C MET A 1 -19.12 1.59 7.84
N ILE A 2 -17.87 1.68 7.38
CA ILE A 2 -17.46 1.31 6.02
C ILE A 2 -16.02 0.76 6.12
N GLU A 3 -15.88 -0.46 6.64
CA GLU A 3 -14.67 -1.30 6.51
C GLU A 3 -15.09 -2.76 6.69
N PHE A 4 -15.99 -3.26 5.84
CA PHE A 4 -16.40 -4.67 5.93
C PHE A 4 -16.47 -5.44 4.61
N LEU A 5 -16.21 -4.83 3.45
CA LEU A 5 -16.42 -5.53 2.17
C LEU A 5 -15.41 -5.18 1.06
N SER A 6 -14.12 -5.01 1.39
CA SER A 6 -13.08 -5.11 0.37
C SER A 6 -11.98 -6.01 0.90
N LEU A 7 -11.83 -7.20 0.29
CA LEU A 7 -10.66 -8.07 0.36
C LEU A 7 -9.44 -7.39 -0.29
N SER A 8 -9.17 -6.15 0.08
CA SER A 8 -7.97 -5.42 -0.31
C SER A 8 -6.93 -5.63 0.78
N ASN A 9 -5.84 -6.28 0.40
CA ASN A 9 -4.98 -7.07 1.28
C ASN A 9 -3.52 -6.63 1.21
N VAL A 10 -3.17 -5.67 0.33
CA VAL A 10 -1.81 -5.14 0.19
C VAL A 10 -1.83 -3.63 0.41
N SER A 11 -1.62 -3.23 1.67
CA SER A 11 -1.55 -1.83 2.13
C SER A 11 -0.11 -1.34 2.14
N LEU A 12 0.23 -0.41 1.24
CA LEU A 12 1.64 -0.06 0.94
C LEU A 12 2.01 1.39 1.18
N TRP A 13 1.11 2.16 1.79
CA TRP A 13 1.38 3.57 2.02
C TRP A 13 2.52 3.75 3.02
N SER A 14 3.44 4.64 2.67
CA SER A 14 4.37 5.22 3.63
C SER A 14 3.62 6.28 4.43
N SER A 15 3.66 6.20 5.76
CA SER A 15 3.14 7.25 6.64
C SER A 15 4.25 7.74 7.56
N ARG A 16 4.35 9.07 7.67
CA ARG A 16 5.28 9.76 8.56
C ARG A 16 4.56 10.51 9.69
N ASP A 17 3.24 10.38 9.77
CA ASP A 17 2.42 11.05 10.77
C ASP A 17 1.82 10.03 11.74
N PRO A 18 2.39 9.84 12.96
CA PRO A 18 1.94 8.85 13.94
C PRO A 18 0.49 9.04 14.42
N ARG A 19 -0.13 10.19 14.14
CA ARG A 19 -1.52 10.49 14.53
C ARG A 19 -2.53 9.76 13.67
N TRP A 20 -2.13 9.31 12.49
CA TRP A 20 -3.05 8.69 11.55
C TRP A 20 -3.34 7.23 11.93
N GLY A 21 -4.62 6.90 12.15
CA GLY A 21 -5.03 5.59 12.68
C GLY A 21 -4.66 4.40 11.79
N ARG A 22 -4.48 4.62 10.49
CA ARG A 22 -4.20 3.55 9.51
C ARG A 22 -2.72 3.23 9.30
N ILE A 23 -1.83 3.78 10.13
CA ILE A 23 -0.41 3.41 10.11
C ILE A 23 -0.23 1.92 10.37
N ALA A 24 -1.09 1.33 11.21
CA ALA A 24 -1.05 -0.08 11.56
C ALA A 24 -1.26 -1.03 10.36
N GLU A 25 -1.88 -0.56 9.29
CA GLU A 25 -2.07 -1.36 8.08
C GLU A 25 -0.90 -1.23 7.10
N GLY A 26 -0.10 -0.18 7.21
CA GLY A 26 1.04 0.10 6.32
C GLY A 26 2.31 -0.63 6.75
N SER A 27 3.38 -0.39 6.00
CA SER A 27 4.70 -1.01 6.23
C SER A 27 5.74 -0.04 6.78
N GLY A 28 5.29 0.96 7.54
CA GLY A 28 6.14 2.02 8.10
C GLY A 28 6.35 3.20 7.15
N GLU A 29 7.48 3.90 7.32
CA GLU A 29 7.79 5.14 6.60
C GLU A 29 8.79 4.97 5.44
N ASP A 30 9.49 3.84 5.38
CA ASP A 30 10.58 3.62 4.44
C ASP A 30 10.09 3.05 3.10
N ALA A 31 10.45 3.72 2.01
CA ALA A 31 10.02 3.36 0.66
C ALA A 31 10.64 2.02 0.21
N TYR A 32 11.88 1.73 0.61
CA TYR A 32 12.56 0.51 0.21
C TYR A 32 11.96 -0.71 0.92
N LEU A 33 11.83 -0.65 2.24
CA LEU A 33 11.21 -1.70 3.06
C LEU A 33 9.77 -1.94 2.62
N GLY A 34 8.98 -0.88 2.42
CA GLY A 34 7.62 -0.98 1.90
C GLY A 34 7.55 -1.69 0.53
N SER A 35 8.52 -1.42 -0.34
CA SER A 35 8.63 -2.09 -1.65
C SER A 35 8.98 -3.58 -1.55
N GLN A 36 9.83 -3.97 -0.59
CA GLN A 36 10.14 -5.39 -0.37
C GLN A 36 8.93 -6.14 0.20
N ILE A 37 8.24 -5.56 1.17
CA ILE A 37 7.03 -6.14 1.77
C ILE A 37 5.94 -6.27 0.71
N ALA A 38 5.75 -5.26 -0.15
CA ALA A 38 4.81 -5.31 -1.26
C ALA A 38 4.99 -6.55 -2.14
N LYS A 39 6.23 -6.80 -2.59
CA LYS A 39 6.56 -7.94 -3.45
C LYS A 39 6.26 -9.27 -2.76
N VAL A 40 6.60 -9.39 -1.49
CA VAL A 40 6.39 -10.63 -0.72
C VAL A 40 4.89 -10.85 -0.46
N MET A 41 4.13 -9.81 -0.16
CA MET A 41 2.67 -9.90 0.05
C MET A 41 1.94 -10.34 -1.22
N VAL A 42 2.22 -9.69 -2.36
CA VAL A 42 1.62 -10.05 -3.66
C VAL A 42 1.96 -11.51 -4.02
N LYS A 43 3.23 -11.89 -3.89
CA LYS A 43 3.66 -13.27 -4.17
C LYS A 43 3.06 -14.29 -3.20
N GLY A 44 2.88 -13.93 -1.93
CA GLY A 44 2.29 -14.77 -0.91
C GLY A 44 0.81 -15.07 -1.18
N TYR A 45 0.05 -14.06 -1.62
CA TYR A 45 -1.36 -14.22 -1.95
C TYR A 45 -1.60 -14.91 -3.29
N GLN A 46 -0.93 -14.45 -4.35
CA GLN A 46 -1.20 -14.91 -5.71
C GLN A 46 -0.42 -16.17 -6.10
N GLY A 47 0.65 -16.49 -5.37
CA GLY A 47 1.53 -17.60 -5.72
C GLY A 47 2.08 -17.46 -7.14
N ASN A 48 2.17 -18.59 -7.84
CA ASN A 48 2.59 -18.64 -9.25
C ASN A 48 1.42 -18.90 -10.21
N ASP A 49 0.23 -19.19 -9.69
CA ASP A 49 -0.92 -19.63 -10.47
C ASP A 49 -2.20 -19.34 -9.69
N LEU A 50 -2.97 -18.36 -10.16
CA LEU A 50 -4.23 -17.91 -9.55
C LEU A 50 -5.38 -18.91 -9.69
N ALA A 51 -5.27 -19.91 -10.56
CA ALA A 51 -6.30 -20.94 -10.72
C ALA A 51 -6.28 -21.98 -9.59
N LYS A 52 -5.25 -21.97 -8.74
CA LYS A 52 -5.14 -22.90 -7.62
C LYS A 52 -6.12 -22.54 -6.51
N ASN A 53 -6.61 -23.57 -5.82
CA ASN A 53 -7.55 -23.42 -4.72
C ASN A 53 -6.96 -22.79 -3.45
N ASN A 54 -5.65 -22.56 -3.42
CA ASN A 54 -4.91 -21.99 -2.30
C ASN A 54 -4.31 -20.60 -2.60
N THR A 55 -4.65 -20.01 -3.73
CA THR A 55 -4.21 -18.66 -4.14
C THR A 55 -5.40 -17.72 -4.24
N ILE A 56 -5.18 -16.46 -3.89
CA ILE A 56 -6.18 -15.40 -4.01
C ILE A 56 -5.57 -14.20 -4.72
N MET A 57 -6.40 -13.50 -5.50
CA MET A 57 -6.00 -12.25 -6.15
C MET A 57 -5.61 -11.21 -5.10
N ALA A 58 -4.46 -10.56 -5.29
CA ALA A 58 -4.03 -9.47 -4.43
C ALA A 58 -4.52 -8.14 -5.03
N CYS A 59 -4.93 -7.22 -4.17
CA CYS A 59 -5.32 -5.88 -4.56
C CYS A 59 -4.45 -4.85 -3.82
N VAL A 60 -3.72 -4.04 -4.59
CA VAL A 60 -2.89 -2.96 -4.05
C VAL A 60 -3.73 -1.75 -3.69
N LYS A 61 -3.56 -1.23 -2.47
CA LYS A 61 -4.25 -0.04 -1.98
C LYS A 61 -3.36 0.79 -1.04
N HIS A 62 -3.73 2.03 -0.76
CA HIS A 62 -4.68 2.88 -1.48
C HIS A 62 -3.85 3.69 -2.49
N PHE A 63 -3.99 3.41 -3.78
CA PHE A 63 -3.27 4.16 -4.80
C PHE A 63 -3.92 5.56 -4.95
N ALA A 64 -3.26 6.66 -4.62
CA ALA A 64 -1.91 6.81 -4.07
C ALA A 64 -1.87 7.89 -2.97
N LEU A 65 -0.73 7.97 -2.26
CA LEU A 65 -0.37 9.05 -1.31
C LEU A 65 -1.22 9.16 -0.03
N TYR A 66 -2.07 8.17 0.24
CA TYR A 66 -3.02 8.24 1.36
C TYR A 66 -2.37 8.38 2.74
N GLY A 67 -1.12 7.94 2.90
CA GLY A 67 -0.36 8.13 4.15
C GLY A 67 0.19 9.53 4.41
N ALA A 68 -0.06 10.49 3.54
CA ALA A 68 0.39 11.89 3.68
C ALA A 68 -0.76 12.86 4.01
N VAL A 69 -1.83 12.37 4.66
CA VAL A 69 -2.96 13.20 5.08
C VAL A 69 -2.53 14.30 6.05
N GLU A 70 -2.98 15.53 5.78
CA GLU A 70 -2.65 16.68 6.59
C GLU A 70 -3.20 16.52 8.02
N GLY A 71 -2.32 16.76 9.01
CA GLY A 71 -2.67 16.65 10.43
C GLY A 71 -2.96 15.23 10.91
N GLY A 72 -2.64 14.19 10.13
CA GLY A 72 -2.93 12.80 10.45
C GLY A 72 -4.42 12.48 10.52
N ARG A 73 -5.27 13.37 9.98
CA ARG A 73 -6.71 13.20 9.99
C ARG A 73 -7.14 12.36 8.81
N GLU A 74 -7.90 11.32 9.10
CA GLU A 74 -8.41 10.42 8.08
C GLU A 74 -9.22 11.17 7.01
N TYR A 75 -8.99 10.83 5.74
CA TYR A 75 -9.58 11.45 4.53
C TYR A 75 -9.24 12.93 4.30
N ASN A 76 -8.27 13.50 5.01
CA ASN A 76 -7.93 14.90 4.85
C ASN A 76 -7.08 15.17 3.59
N THR A 77 -6.82 16.44 3.30
CA THR A 77 -6.03 16.90 2.16
C THR A 77 -4.65 16.24 2.13
N VAL A 78 -4.19 15.91 0.93
CA VAL A 78 -2.82 15.48 0.64
C VAL A 78 -2.24 16.42 -0.41
N ASP A 79 -1.10 17.04 -0.12
CA ASP A 79 -0.36 17.87 -1.07
C ASP A 79 1.14 17.59 -0.94
N MET A 80 1.81 17.43 -2.08
CA MET A 80 3.27 17.28 -2.13
C MET A 80 3.82 17.51 -3.54
N SER A 81 5.13 17.76 -3.62
CA SER A 81 5.83 17.85 -4.90
C SER A 81 5.87 16.50 -5.62
N ARG A 82 5.88 16.54 -6.96
CA ARG A 82 6.05 15.32 -7.78
C ARG A 82 7.33 14.57 -7.44
N ILE A 83 8.40 15.28 -7.11
CA ILE A 83 9.69 14.67 -6.74
C ILE A 83 9.53 13.81 -5.49
N ARG A 84 8.90 14.35 -4.43
CA ARG A 84 8.60 13.61 -3.20
C ARG A 84 7.70 12.41 -3.48
N MET A 85 6.68 12.60 -4.32
CA MET A 85 5.79 11.51 -4.72
C MET A 85 6.57 10.32 -5.32
N TYR A 86 7.45 10.56 -6.29
CA TYR A 86 8.20 9.49 -6.95
C TYR A 86 9.31 8.88 -6.08
N GLN A 87 9.96 9.66 -5.21
CA GLN A 87 11.05 9.18 -4.36
C GLN A 87 10.55 8.42 -3.13
N ASP A 88 9.52 8.96 -2.44
CA ASP A 88 9.19 8.51 -1.09
C ASP A 88 7.91 7.67 -1.01
N TYR A 89 6.93 7.90 -1.90
CA TYR A 89 5.58 7.34 -1.74
C TYR A 89 5.17 6.34 -2.82
N LEU A 90 5.57 6.54 -4.08
CA LEU A 90 5.23 5.64 -5.19
C LEU A 90 6.03 4.34 -5.30
N PRO A 91 7.29 4.21 -4.81
CA PRO A 91 8.06 2.99 -5.01
C PRO A 91 7.36 1.70 -4.54
N PRO A 92 6.66 1.66 -3.38
CA PRO A 92 5.94 0.46 -2.96
C PRO A 92 4.85 0.01 -3.94
N TYR A 93 4.10 0.97 -4.51
CA TYR A 93 3.06 0.67 -5.49
C TYR A 93 3.66 0.15 -6.80
N HIS A 94 4.75 0.76 -7.27
CA HIS A 94 5.48 0.28 -8.45
C HIS A 94 5.96 -1.16 -8.24
N ALA A 95 6.53 -1.45 -7.07
CA ALA A 95 6.99 -2.78 -6.71
C ALA A 95 5.88 -3.83 -6.68
N ALA A 96 4.65 -3.45 -6.29
CA ALA A 96 3.49 -4.34 -6.33
C ALA A 96 3.02 -4.62 -7.77
N VAL A 97 3.02 -3.60 -8.63
CA VAL A 97 2.71 -3.75 -10.06
C VAL A 97 3.74 -4.64 -10.75
N ASP A 98 5.03 -4.43 -10.47
CA ASP A 98 6.11 -5.30 -10.98
C ASP A 98 5.98 -6.75 -10.50
N ALA A 99 5.40 -6.96 -9.31
CA ALA A 99 5.13 -8.30 -8.77
C ALA A 99 3.90 -8.98 -9.40
N GLY A 100 3.18 -8.30 -10.30
CA GLY A 100 2.02 -8.83 -11.01
C GLY A 100 0.73 -8.77 -10.20
N VAL A 101 0.56 -7.78 -9.34
CA VAL A 101 -0.71 -7.58 -8.62
C VAL A 101 -1.87 -7.39 -9.60
N GLY A 102 -2.93 -8.19 -9.46
CA GLY A 102 -4.09 -8.22 -10.38
C GLY A 102 -4.21 -9.55 -11.11
#